data_AF-A0A4C1Z6K6-F1
#
_entry.id   AF-A0A4C1Z6K6-F1
#
_cell.length_a   1.000
_cell.length_b   1.000
_cell.length_c   1.000
_cell.angle_alpha   90.00
_cell.angle_beta   90.00
_cell.angle_gamma   90.00
#
_symmetry.space_group_name_H-M   'P 1'
#
loop_
_entity.id
_entity.type
_entity.pdbx_description
1 polymer ?
#
loop_
_entity_poly.entity_id
_entity_poly.type
_entity_poly.pdbx_seq_one_letter_code
_entity_poly.pdbx_strand_id
1 'polypeptide(L)'
;MGRQPDPKQVAGYEGRMINCLDLFETKWLSQGYLFLTGDNITVADLWAACEIEQPRMAGFDATLKYPNIAAWMQRVKAYFNPYYEEGHVIVNKIIKNNEEKQKQAKSKL
;
A
#
# COMPACT_ATOMS: atom_id res chain seq x y z
N MET A 1 15.80 20.67 -8.99
CA MET A 1 14.63 20.95 -8.11
C MET A 1 13.43 20.19 -8.67
N GLY A 2 12.68 19.50 -7.82
CA GLY A 2 11.45 18.82 -8.24
C GLY A 2 10.37 19.84 -8.58
N ARG A 3 9.68 19.66 -9.72
CA ARG A 3 8.50 20.45 -10.06
C ARG A 3 7.30 19.89 -9.29
N GLN A 4 6.40 20.79 -8.86
CA GLN A 4 5.14 20.34 -8.26
C GLN A 4 4.33 19.58 -9.33
N PRO A 5 3.73 18.43 -8.97
CA PRO A 5 2.87 17.69 -9.90
C PRO A 5 1.67 18.53 -10.31
N ASP A 6 1.24 18.40 -11.56
CA ASP A 6 -0.03 18.95 -12.04
C ASP A 6 -1.21 18.29 -11.29
N PRO A 7 -2.07 19.06 -10.59
CA PRO A 7 -3.19 18.50 -9.84
C PRO A 7 -4.10 17.59 -10.67
N LYS A 8 -4.30 17.90 -11.96
CA LYS A 8 -5.14 17.07 -12.84
C LYS A 8 -4.51 15.70 -13.09
N GLN A 9 -3.19 15.65 -13.19
CA GLN A 9 -2.46 14.39 -13.36
C GLN A 9 -2.49 13.56 -12.08
N VAL A 10 -2.30 14.20 -10.91
CA VAL A 10 -2.39 13.51 -9.60
C VAL A 10 -3.75 12.86 -9.43
N ALA A 11 -4.83 13.60 -9.65
CA ALA A 11 -6.19 13.05 -9.59
C ALA A 11 -6.40 11.88 -10.58
N GLY A 12 -5.83 11.99 -11.78
CA GLY A 12 -5.87 10.90 -12.77
C GLY A 12 -5.09 9.65 -12.35
N TYR A 13 -3.94 9.79 -11.70
CA TYR A 13 -3.17 8.67 -11.13
C TYR A 13 -3.89 8.03 -9.96
N GLU A 14 -4.44 8.83 -9.05
CA GLU A 14 -5.21 8.37 -7.91
C GLU A 14 -6.44 7.57 -8.36
N GLY A 15 -7.20 8.08 -9.33
CA GLY A 15 -8.35 7.35 -9.88
C GLY A 15 -7.98 5.99 -10.49
N ARG A 16 -6.85 5.90 -11.20
CA ARG A 16 -6.35 4.63 -11.73
C ARG A 16 -5.93 3.67 -10.62
N MET A 17 -5.22 4.17 -9.61
CA MET A 17 -4.80 3.39 -8.45
C MET A 17 -6.03 2.80 -7.72
N ILE A 18 -7.05 3.63 -7.46
CA ILE A 18 -8.29 3.18 -6.82
C ILE A 18 -8.98 2.11 -7.66
N ASN A 19 -9.11 2.29 -8.98
CA ASN A 19 -9.70 1.29 -9.86
C ASN A 19 -8.91 -0.05 -9.83
N CYS A 20 -7.58 0.01 -9.78
CA CYS A 20 -6.74 -1.18 -9.65
C CYS A 20 -6.98 -1.88 -8.31
N LEU A 21 -7.09 -1.14 -7.21
CA LEU A 21 -7.37 -1.70 -5.88
C LEU A 21 -8.78 -2.30 -5.80
N ASP A 22 -9.78 -1.66 -6.42
CA ASP A 22 -11.14 -2.20 -6.50
C ASP A 22 -11.15 -3.56 -7.24
N LEU A 23 -10.42 -3.67 -8.35
CA LEU A 23 -10.26 -4.93 -9.08
C LEU A 23 -9.47 -5.96 -8.26
N PHE A 24 -8.40 -5.55 -7.58
CA PHE A 24 -7.59 -6.41 -6.75
C PHE A 24 -8.41 -7.03 -5.60
N GLU A 25 -9.17 -6.19 -4.89
CA GLU A 25 -10.11 -6.61 -3.85
C GLU A 25 -11.16 -7.59 -4.41
N THR A 26 -11.87 -7.19 -5.47
CA THR A 26 -13.09 -7.88 -5.90
C THR A 26 -12.88 -9.03 -6.87
N LYS A 27 -11.77 -9.05 -7.62
CA LYS A 27 -11.50 -10.07 -8.64
C LYS A 27 -10.35 -10.99 -8.28
N TRP A 28 -9.36 -10.52 -7.54
CA TRP A 28 -8.20 -11.35 -7.19
C TRP A 28 -8.37 -11.96 -5.80
N LEU A 29 -8.75 -11.17 -4.80
CA LEU A 29 -8.82 -11.64 -3.41
C LEU A 29 -10.19 -12.20 -3.00
N SER A 30 -11.28 -11.81 -3.67
CA SER A 30 -12.63 -12.36 -3.41
C SER A 30 -12.91 -13.74 -4.03
N GLN A 31 -11.88 -14.53 -4.33
CA GLN A 31 -12.01 -15.85 -4.96
C GLN A 31 -12.17 -17.00 -3.94
N GLY A 32 -12.12 -16.70 -2.63
CA GLY A 32 -12.23 -17.70 -1.57
C GLY A 32 -10.91 -18.40 -1.21
N TYR A 33 -9.81 -18.00 -1.84
CA TYR A 33 -8.46 -18.49 -1.55
C TYR A 33 -7.75 -17.62 -0.51
N LEU A 34 -6.74 -18.20 0.14
CA LEU A 34 -5.91 -17.46 1.11
C LEU A 34 -4.96 -16.43 0.46
N PHE A 35 -4.46 -16.72 -0.74
CA PHE A 35 -3.46 -15.93 -1.49
C PHE A 35 -3.89 -15.72 -2.95
N LEU A 36 -3.11 -14.95 -3.73
CA LEU A 36 -3.49 -14.51 -5.06
C LEU A 36 -3.72 -15.63 -6.07
N THR A 37 -2.97 -16.72 -5.95
CA THR A 37 -3.00 -17.83 -6.92
C THR A 37 -3.49 -19.14 -6.30
N GLY A 38 -4.16 -19.08 -5.14
CA GLY A 38 -4.66 -20.25 -4.41
C GLY A 38 -4.32 -20.18 -2.93
N ASP A 39 -4.34 -21.33 -2.24
CA ASP A 39 -4.10 -21.39 -0.79
C ASP A 39 -2.62 -21.43 -0.40
N ASN A 40 -1.73 -21.56 -1.39
CA ASN A 40 -0.28 -21.48 -1.19
C ASN A 40 0.24 -20.13 -1.62
N ILE A 41 1.11 -19.55 -0.78
CA ILE A 41 1.74 -18.27 -1.06
C ILE A 41 2.77 -18.40 -2.19
N THR A 42 2.87 -17.37 -3.03
CA THR A 42 3.84 -17.31 -4.13
C THR A 42 4.57 -15.97 -4.16
N VAL A 43 5.52 -15.83 -5.09
CA VAL A 43 6.21 -14.55 -5.32
C VAL A 43 5.25 -13.44 -5.77
N ALA A 44 4.12 -13.81 -6.38
CA ALA A 44 3.11 -12.85 -6.80
C ALA A 44 2.52 -12.09 -5.61
N ASP A 45 2.35 -12.78 -4.47
CA ASP A 45 1.85 -12.16 -3.25
C ASP A 45 2.83 -11.13 -2.69
N LEU A 46 4.13 -11.48 -2.69
CA LEU A 46 5.18 -10.58 -2.22
C LEU A 46 5.25 -9.32 -3.09
N TRP A 47 5.26 -9.46 -4.41
CA TRP A 47 5.33 -8.32 -5.32
C TRP A 47 4.12 -7.40 -5.20
N ALA A 48 2.91 -7.98 -5.20
CA ALA A 48 1.70 -7.19 -5.06
C ALA A 48 1.65 -6.45 -3.71
N ALA A 49 2.13 -7.08 -2.63
CA ALA A 49 2.16 -6.45 -1.32
C ALA A 49 3.09 -5.24 -1.30
N CYS A 50 4.27 -5.34 -1.90
CA CYS A 50 5.20 -4.22 -2.04
C CYS A 50 4.58 -3.04 -2.81
N GLU A 51 3.81 -3.30 -3.86
CA GLU A 51 3.12 -2.24 -4.63
C GLU A 51 2.03 -1.53 -3.79
N ILE A 52 1.34 -2.26 -2.90
CA ILE A 52 0.31 -1.69 -2.01
C ILE A 52 0.93 -0.92 -0.83
N GLU A 53 2.14 -1.27 -0.40
CA GLU A 53 2.87 -0.56 0.66
C GLU A 53 3.34 0.83 0.22
N GLN A 54 3.77 1.00 -1.03
CA GLN A 54 4.36 2.25 -1.51
C GLN A 54 3.44 3.48 -1.40
N PRO A 55 2.14 3.43 -1.76
CA PRO A 55 1.20 4.54 -1.59
C PRO A 55 1.08 5.07 -0.14
N ARG A 56 1.43 4.27 0.88
CA ARG A 56 1.43 4.74 2.28
C ARG A 56 2.39 5.91 2.49
N MET A 57 3.49 5.98 1.73
CA MET A 57 4.41 7.12 1.77
C MET A 57 3.72 8.44 1.38
N ALA A 58 2.68 8.38 0.57
CA ALA A 58 1.84 9.52 0.18
C ALA A 58 0.60 9.70 1.09
N GLY A 59 0.50 8.93 2.19
CA GLY A 59 -0.63 8.97 3.12
C GLY A 59 -1.85 8.18 2.66
N PHE A 60 -1.72 7.33 1.64
CA PHE A 60 -2.80 6.46 1.18
C PHE A 60 -2.62 5.05 1.76
N ASP A 61 -3.55 4.63 2.62
CA ASP A 61 -3.57 3.27 3.19
C ASP A 61 -4.78 2.50 2.65
N ALA A 62 -4.51 1.54 1.75
CA ALA A 62 -5.53 0.69 1.17
C ALA A 62 -6.25 -0.19 2.21
N THR A 63 -5.56 -0.57 3.30
CA THR A 63 -6.11 -1.49 4.30
C THR A 63 -7.29 -0.90 5.08
N LEU A 64 -7.44 0.43 5.07
CA LEU A 64 -8.55 1.13 5.72
C LEU A 64 -9.87 0.97 4.96
N LYS A 65 -9.82 0.75 3.64
CA LYS A 65 -11.01 0.66 2.76
C LYS A 65 -11.29 -0.77 2.30
N TYR A 66 -10.26 -1.59 2.15
CA TYR A 66 -10.32 -2.88 1.46
C TYR A 66 -10.06 -4.04 2.43
N PRO A 67 -11.10 -4.68 2.98
CA PRO A 67 -10.95 -5.71 4.02
C PRO A 67 -10.24 -6.98 3.53
N ASN A 68 -10.42 -7.42 2.29
CA ASN A 68 -9.70 -8.60 1.78
C ASN A 68 -8.22 -8.28 1.59
N ILE A 69 -7.88 -7.10 1.05
CA ILE A 69 -6.50 -6.59 1.01
C ILE A 69 -5.91 -6.58 2.42
N ALA A 70 -6.62 -6.03 3.41
CA ALA A 70 -6.12 -5.96 4.79
C ALA A 70 -5.80 -7.36 5.36
N ALA A 71 -6.72 -8.31 5.21
CA ALA A 71 -6.53 -9.68 5.69
C ALA A 71 -5.41 -10.42 4.94
N TRP A 72 -5.35 -10.27 3.61
CA TRP A 72 -4.31 -10.88 2.77
C TRP A 72 -2.93 -10.31 3.10
N MET A 73 -2.79 -8.98 3.23
CA MET A 73 -1.53 -8.33 3.62
C MET A 73 -0.99 -8.84 4.95
N GLN A 74 -1.85 -9.09 5.94
CA GLN A 74 -1.43 -9.67 7.22
C GLN A 74 -0.79 -11.07 7.04
N ARG A 75 -1.38 -11.92 6.19
CA ARG A 75 -0.83 -13.25 5.89
C ARG A 75 0.51 -13.16 5.15
N VAL A 76 0.62 -12.29 4.16
CA VAL A 76 1.86 -12.09 3.39
C VAL A 76 2.99 -11.60 4.30
N LYS A 77 2.72 -10.59 5.14
CA LYS A 77 3.69 -10.07 6.12
C LYS A 77 4.15 -11.15 7.10
N ALA A 78 3.20 -11.90 7.66
CA ALA A 78 3.50 -12.96 8.61
C ALA A 78 4.41 -14.04 8.01
N TYR A 79 4.18 -14.40 6.73
CA TYR A 79 4.96 -15.43 6.05
C TYR A 79 6.38 -14.97 5.70
N PHE A 80 6.55 -13.76 5.18
CA PHE A 80 7.84 -13.25 4.68
C PHE A 80 8.69 -12.53 5.75
N ASN A 81 8.20 -12.39 6.97
CA ASN A 81 9.00 -11.84 8.06
C ASN A 81 10.16 -12.78 8.45
N PRO A 82 11.34 -12.23 8.81
CA PRO A 82 11.61 -10.81 9.09
C PRO A 82 11.95 -9.96 7.85
N TYR A 83 12.25 -10.58 6.70
CA TYR A 83 12.76 -9.88 5.52
C TYR A 83 11.74 -8.92 4.90
N TYR A 84 10.46 -9.17 5.09
CA TYR A 84 9.42 -8.22 4.70
C TYR A 84 9.61 -6.88 5.42
N GLU A 85 9.76 -6.88 6.75
CA GLU A 85 9.97 -5.66 7.52
C GLU A 85 11.30 -4.97 7.16
N GLU A 86 12.38 -5.76 7.01
CA GLU A 86 13.69 -5.25 6.60
C GLU A 86 13.63 -4.53 5.24
N GLY A 87 12.91 -5.11 4.27
CA GLY A 87 12.71 -4.52 2.95
C GLY A 87 11.91 -3.21 2.97
N HIS A 88 11.04 -3.02 3.96
CA HIS A 88 10.16 -1.86 4.05
C HIS A 88 10.66 -0.76 5.01
N VAL A 89 11.87 -0.89 5.57
CA VAL A 89 12.47 0.12 6.47
C VAL A 89 12.47 1.53 5.87
N ILE A 90 12.79 1.66 4.57
CA ILE A 90 12.83 2.98 3.90
C ILE A 90 11.42 3.56 3.74
N VAL A 91 10.45 2.75 3.37
CA VAL A 91 9.03 3.16 3.28
C VAL A 91 8.56 3.66 4.64
N ASN A 92 8.78 2.89 5.70
CA ASN A 92 8.40 3.23 7.08
C ASN A 92 9.10 4.52 7.55
N LYS A 93 10.38 4.72 7.19
CA LYS A 93 11.11 5.96 7.49
C LYS A 93 10.51 7.18 6.80
N ILE A 94 10.12 7.05 5.52
CA ILE A 94 9.49 8.15 4.76
C ILE A 94 8.13 8.52 5.36
N ILE A 95 7.31 7.52 5.69
CA ILE A 95 6.00 7.73 6.33
C ILE A 95 6.16 8.54 7.61
N LYS A 96 7.03 8.09 8.53
CA LYS A 96 7.30 8.77 9.80
C LYS A 96 7.75 10.23 9.60
N ASN A 97 8.69 10.45 8.68
CA ASN A 97 9.18 11.80 8.37
C ASN A 97 8.06 12.71 7.81
N ASN A 98 7.16 12.17 6.99
CA ASN A 98 6.04 12.93 6.42
C ASN A 98 5.01 13.28 7.49
N GLU A 99 4.68 12.35 8.38
CA GLU A 99 3.80 12.60 9.52
C GLU A 99 4.36 13.68 10.47
N GLU A 100 5.65 13.63 10.79
CA GLU A 100 6.32 14.63 11.64
C GLU A 100 6.26 16.03 11.01
N LYS A 101 6.52 16.13 9.70
CA LYS A 101 6.39 17.40 8.97
C LYS A 101 4.96 17.94 8.98
N GLN A 102 3.96 17.08 8.82
CA GLN A 102 2.55 17.49 8.88
C GLN A 102 2.15 17.98 10.28
N LYS A 103 2.60 17.31 11.35
CA LYS A 103 2.35 17.74 12.73
C LYS A 103 2.98 19.11 13.01
N GLN A 104 4.22 19.33 12.59
CA GLN A 104 4.91 20.62 12.74
C GLN A 104 4.22 21.75 11.97
N ALA A 105 3.71 21.49 10.77
CA ALA A 105 2.96 22.48 10.00
C ALA A 105 1.65 22.89 10.70
N LYS A 106 0.91 21.93 11.26
CA LYS A 106 -0.34 22.19 11.98
C LYS A 106 -0.15 22.91 13.31
N SER A 107 0.98 22.72 13.99
CA SER A 107 1.29 23.41 15.26
C SER A 107 1.69 24.88 15.10
N LYS A 108 1.94 25.34 13.87
CA LYS A 108 2.31 26.73 13.56
C LYS A 108 1.12 27.57 13.04
N LEU A 109 -0.04 26.95 12.88
CA LEU A 109 -1.34 27.57 12.60
C LEU A 109 -2.08 27.79 13.92
#